data_AF-A0A498Q0G9-F1
#
_entry.id   AF-A0A498Q0G9-F1
#
_cell.length_a   1.000
_cell.length_b   1.000
_cell.length_c   1.000
_cell.angle_alpha   90.00
_cell.angle_beta   90.00
_cell.angle_gamma   90.00
#
_symmetry.space_group_name_H-M   'P 1'
#
loop_
_entity.id
_entity.type
_entity.pdbx_description
1 polymer ?
#
loop_
_entity_poly.entity_id
_entity_poly.type
_entity_poly.pdbx_seq_one_letter_code
_entity_poly.pdbx_strand_id
1 'polypeptide(L)' 'MMNPTARDYAGSPPPRWVAYIAVDDAAKIAARVTDLGGTVLEHPSQVPGVGIICMFKDPVGAIIYVMEPEQPPAE' A
#
# COMPACT_ATOMS: atom_id res chain seq x y z
N MET A 1 11.05 28.54 2.45
CA MET A 1 10.75 27.29 3.17
C MET A 1 12.08 26.57 3.42
N MET A 2 12.27 25.97 4.60
CA MET A 2 13.46 25.18 4.92
C MET A 2 13.24 23.74 4.45
N ASN A 3 14.20 23.14 3.75
CA ASN A 3 14.11 21.74 3.33
C ASN A 3 14.33 20.83 4.56
N PRO A 4 13.54 19.76 4.77
CA PRO A 4 13.76 18.84 5.86
C PRO A 4 15.15 18.18 5.76
N THR A 5 15.74 17.94 6.92
CA THR A 5 17.02 17.27 7.13
C THR A 5 16.82 15.82 7.55
N ALA A 6 17.90 15.02 7.56
CA ALA A 6 17.83 13.63 8.02
C ALA A 6 17.30 13.46 9.46
N ARG A 7 17.47 14.48 10.31
CA ARG A 7 16.94 14.48 11.69
C ARG A 7 15.42 14.51 11.72
N ASP A 8 14.78 15.14 10.75
CA ASP A 8 13.33 15.29 10.69
C ASP A 8 12.62 13.96 10.35
N TYR A 9 13.38 12.96 9.89
CA TYR A 9 12.91 11.60 9.61
C TYR A 9 13.34 10.56 10.66
N ALA A 10 13.89 10.99 11.81
CA ALA A 10 14.32 10.07 12.85
C ALA A 10 13.14 9.23 13.38
N GLY A 11 13.21 7.91 13.22
CA GLY A 11 12.15 6.97 13.58
C GLY A 11 11.22 6.56 12.43
N SER A 12 11.31 7.23 11.27
CA SER A 12 10.65 6.80 10.04
C SER A 12 11.41 5.65 9.37
N PRO A 13 10.72 4.76 8.62
CA PRO A 13 11.40 3.83 7.73
C PRO A 13 12.33 4.58 6.77
N PRO A 14 13.50 4.01 6.42
CA PRO A 14 14.40 4.64 5.46
C PRO A 14 13.69 4.83 4.10
N PRO A 15 14.05 5.89 3.34
CA PRO A 15 13.50 6.10 2.00
C PRO A 15 13.72 4.86 1.12
N ARG A 16 12.67 4.44 0.43
CA ARG A 16 12.68 3.27 -0.45
C ARG A 16 11.69 3.42 -1.58
N TRP A 17 11.96 2.76 -2.70
CA TRP A 17 10.93 2.49 -3.71
C TRP A 17 10.01 1.36 -3.23
N VAL A 18 8.72 1.50 -3.51
CA VAL A 18 7.71 0.46 -3.27
C VAL A 18 6.89 0.27 -4.54
N ALA A 19 6.54 -0.98 -4.84
CA ALA A 19 5.74 -1.32 -6.00
C ALA A 19 4.24 -1.21 -5.67
N TYR A 20 3.46 -0.80 -6.66
CA TYR A 20 2.00 -0.88 -6.68
C TYR A 20 1.57 -1.91 -7.71
N ILE A 21 0.68 -2.82 -7.32
CA ILE A 21 0.09 -3.82 -8.21
C ILE A 21 -1.40 -3.53 -8.33
N ALA A 22 -1.90 -3.35 -9.55
CA ALA A 22 -3.32 -3.19 -9.80
C ALA A 22 -4.05 -4.52 -9.57
N VAL A 23 -5.19 -4.47 -8.88
CA VAL A 23 -6.03 -5.64 -8.54
C VAL A 23 -7.50 -5.30 -8.71
N ASP A 24 -8.36 -6.31 -8.86
CA ASP A 24 -9.80 -6.10 -8.99
C ASP A 24 -10.53 -5.94 -7.64
N ASP A 25 -9.95 -6.46 -6.55
CA ASP A 25 -10.54 -6.46 -5.21
C ASP A 25 -9.44 -6.40 -4.15
N ALA A 26 -9.19 -5.21 -3.61
CA ALA A 26 -8.15 -5.01 -2.60
C ALA A 26 -8.45 -5.72 -1.27
N ALA A 27 -9.73 -5.86 -0.91
CA ALA A 27 -10.16 -6.50 0.34
C ALA A 27 -9.89 -8.01 0.31
N LYS A 28 -10.19 -8.66 -0.82
CA LYS A 28 -9.90 -10.08 -1.04
C LYS A 28 -8.40 -10.35 -0.99
N ILE A 29 -7.58 -9.46 -1.55
CA ILE A 29 -6.11 -9.61 -1.48
C ILE A 29 -5.63 -9.47 -0.03
N ALA A 30 -6.11 -8.48 0.73
CA ALA A 30 -5.72 -8.30 2.13
C ALA A 30 -6.05 -9.52 3.00
N ALA A 31 -7.23 -10.13 2.82
CA ALA A 31 -7.59 -11.38 3.48
C ALA A 31 -6.62 -12.51 3.10
N ARG A 32 -6.34 -12.66 1.79
CA ARG A 32 -5.46 -13.71 1.29
C ARG A 32 -4.02 -13.58 1.77
N VAL A 33 -3.51 -12.36 1.94
CA VAL A 33 -2.19 -12.10 2.53
C VAL A 33 -2.08 -12.70 3.92
N THR A 34 -3.11 -12.48 4.76
CA THR A 34 -3.13 -12.99 6.13
C THR A 34 -3.15 -14.51 6.16
N ASP A 35 -3.98 -15.14 5.31
CA ASP A 35 -4.04 -16.61 5.18
C ASP A 35 -2.71 -17.25 4.77
N LEU A 36 -1.90 -16.51 4.00
CA LEU A 36 -0.60 -16.95 3.50
C LEU A 36 0.56 -16.60 4.46
N GLY A 37 0.26 -16.08 5.66
CA GLY A 37 1.26 -15.75 6.67
C GLY A 37 1.91 -14.38 6.49
N GLY A 38 1.42 -13.55 5.57
CA GLY A 38 1.80 -12.15 5.46
C GLY A 38 1.13 -11.29 6.53
N THR A 39 1.53 -10.02 6.59
CA THR A 39 0.98 -9.01 7.51
C THR A 39 0.38 -7.86 6.72
N VAL A 40 -0.89 -7.55 6.93
CA VAL A 40 -1.49 -6.30 6.44
C VAL A 40 -0.95 -5.15 7.29
N LEU A 41 -0.26 -4.19 6.66
CA LEU A 41 0.31 -3.02 7.32
C LEU A 41 -0.66 -1.83 7.27
N GLU A 42 -1.34 -1.67 6.15
CA GLU A 42 -2.40 -0.68 5.95
C GLU A 42 -3.61 -1.41 5.36
N HIS A 43 -4.73 -1.40 6.09
CA HIS A 43 -5.96 -2.04 5.65
C HIS A 43 -6.52 -1.35 4.39
N PRO A 44 -7.26 -2.08 3.54
CA PRO A 44 -7.93 -1.52 2.37
C PRO A 44 -8.74 -0.28 2.74
N SER A 45 -8.45 0.85 2.09
CA SER A 45 -9.16 2.11 2.31
C SER A 45 -9.32 2.90 1.01
N GLN A 46 -10.45 3.60 0.89
CA GLN A 46 -10.77 4.41 -0.28
C GLN A 46 -9.93 5.70 -0.29
N VAL A 47 -9.30 5.96 -1.43
CA VAL A 47 -8.63 7.22 -1.75
C VAL A 47 -9.42 7.92 -2.86
N PRO A 48 -10.03 9.09 -2.59
CA PRO A 48 -10.85 9.80 -3.58
C PRO A 48 -10.10 10.08 -4.88
N GLY A 49 -10.69 9.72 -6.03
CA GLY A 49 -10.11 9.94 -7.36
C GLY A 49 -8.99 8.99 -7.74
N VAL A 50 -8.72 7.96 -6.93
CA VAL A 50 -7.65 6.98 -7.15
C VAL A 50 -8.19 5.55 -7.08
N GLY A 51 -8.93 5.21 -6.03
CA GLY A 51 -9.45 3.86 -5.78
C GLY A 51 -9.13 3.35 -4.37
N ILE A 52 -9.18 2.03 -4.16
CA ILE A 52 -8.86 1.40 -2.86
C ILE A 52 -7.39 1.01 -2.82
N ILE A 53 -6.69 1.38 -1.75
CA ILE A 53 -5.27 1.05 -1.54
C ILE A 53 -5.11 0.17 -0.30
N CYS A 54 -4.19 -0.79 -0.35
CA CYS A 54 -3.79 -1.63 0.77
C CYS A 54 -2.26 -1.88 0.72
N MET A 55 -1.61 -1.93 1.88
CA MET A 55 -0.18 -2.28 2.01
C MET A 55 -0.02 -3.54 2.83
N PHE A 56 0.90 -4.41 2.42
CA PHE A 56 1.28 -5.57 3.19
C PHE A 56 2.77 -5.86 3.16
N LYS A 57 3.17 -6.70 4.11
CA LYS A 57 4.49 -7.30 4.22
C LYS A 57 4.38 -8.81 4.06
N ASP A 58 5.17 -9.40 3.19
CA ASP A 58 5.23 -10.86 3.05
C ASP A 58 6.04 -11.52 4.20
N PRO A 59 6.06 -12.86 4.31
CA PRO A 59 6.81 -13.56 5.36
C PRO A 59 8.32 -13.32 5.36
N VAL A 60 8.91 -12.91 4.23
CA VAL A 60 10.35 -12.63 4.12
C VAL A 60 10.68 -11.14 4.27
N GLY A 61 9.67 -10.29 4.47
CA GLY A 61 9.81 -8.87 4.79
C GLY A 61 9.64 -7.92 3.60
N ALA A 62 9.30 -8.40 2.40
CA ALA A 62 9.05 -7.53 1.26
C ALA A 62 7.76 -6.72 1.47
N ILE A 63 7.79 -5.43 1.11
CA ILE A 63 6.65 -4.52 1.28
C ILE A 63 6.11 -4.14 -0.10
N ILE A 64 4.81 -4.35 -0.29
CA ILE A 64 4.10 -4.13 -1.56
C ILE A 64 2.77 -3.42 -1.28
N TYR A 65 2.41 -2.51 -2.18
CA TYR A 65 1.06 -1.95 -2.25
C TYR A 65 0.24 -2.68 -3.32
N VAL A 66 -1.05 -2.84 -3.05
CA VAL A 66 -2.05 -3.16 -4.06
C VAL A 66 -3.04 -2.01 -4.18
N MET A 67 -3.54 -1.82 -5.39
CA MET A 67 -4.50 -0.77 -5.72
C MET A 67 -5.63 -1.38 -6.54
N GLU A 68 -6.84 -1.21 -6.08
CA GLU A 68 -8.04 -1.38 -6.88
C GLU A 68 -8.39 -0.01 -7.47
N PRO A 69 -8.10 0.24 -8.76
CA PRO A 69 -8.25 1.56 -9.33
C PRO A 69 -9.73 1.93 -9.43
N GLU A 70 -10.05 3.19 -9.14
CA GLU A 70 -11.35 3.75 -9.47
C GLU A 70 -11.56 3.65 -10.99
N GLN A 71 -12.63 2.97 -11.40
CA GLN A 71 -12.96 2.86 -12.82
C GLN A 71 -13.34 4.25 -13.34
N PRO A 72 -12.75 4.70 -14.45
CA PRO A 72 -13.26 5.88 -15.12
C PRO A 72 -14.73 5.65 -15.50
N PRO A 73 -15.55 6.72 -15.62
CA PRO A 73 -16.92 6.60 -16.08
C PRO A 73 -16.98 5.77 -17.37
N ALA A 74 -17.94 4.84 -17.46
CA ALA A 74 -18.18 4.12 -18.70
C ALA A 74 -18.50 5.12 -19.81
N GLU A 75 -17.86 4.97 -20.97
CA GLU A 75 -18.09 5.76 -22.18
C GLU A 75 -19.45 5.44 -22.82
#